data_AF-A0A369W544-F1
#
_entry.id   AF-A0A369W544-F1
#
_cell.length_a   1.000
_cell.length_b   1.000
_cell.length_c   1.000
_cell.angle_alpha   90.00
_cell.angle_beta   90.00
_cell.angle_gamma   90.00
#
_symmetry.space_group_name_H-M   'P 1'
#
loop_
_entity.id
_entity.type
_entity.pdbx_description
1 polymer ?
#
loop_
_entity_poly.entity_id
_entity_poly.type
_entity_poly.pdbx_seq_one_letter_code
_entity_poly.pdbx_strand_id
1 'polypeptide(L)'
;MSESTGLSDLKIFSPRSPLASEAAAVQSGALHAIIRGLEGNRPVRRRMTDMLSVVLALSTRTRRMVLPTVSIDLDVFDPQGQRALRLYLPRED
;
A
#
# COMPACT_ATOMS: atom_id res chain seq x y z
N MET A 1 -7.45 -30.60 -43.96
CA MET A 1 -7.16 -29.56 -44.98
C MET A 1 -7.08 -28.18 -44.30
N SER A 2 -6.22 -27.99 -43.30
CA SER A 2 -6.14 -26.71 -42.55
C SER A 2 -4.74 -26.34 -42.04
N GLU A 3 -3.86 -27.30 -41.79
CA GLU A 3 -2.50 -27.01 -41.29
C GLU A 3 -1.56 -26.42 -42.37
N SER A 4 -1.67 -26.89 -43.63
CA SER A 4 -0.86 -26.36 -44.74
C SER A 4 -1.20 -24.91 -45.11
N THR A 5 -2.45 -24.50 -44.88
CA THR A 5 -2.89 -23.12 -45.05
C THR A 5 -2.26 -22.21 -44.00
N GLY A 6 -2.25 -22.61 -42.72
CA GLY A 6 -1.66 -21.82 -41.64
C GLY A 6 -0.13 -21.64 -41.76
N LEU A 7 0.59 -22.67 -42.23
CA LEU A 7 2.03 -22.56 -42.48
C LEU A 7 2.37 -21.68 -43.68
N SER A 8 1.49 -21.67 -44.70
CA SER A 8 1.63 -20.79 -45.86
C SER A 8 1.38 -19.33 -45.47
N ASP A 9 0.43 -19.08 -44.57
CA ASP A 9 0.14 -17.75 -44.03
C ASP A 9 1.28 -17.21 -43.15
N LEU A 10 1.97 -18.08 -42.39
CA LEU A 10 3.17 -17.70 -41.64
C LEU A 10 4.32 -17.22 -42.54
N LYS A 11 4.45 -17.76 -43.75
CA LYS A 11 5.49 -17.35 -44.70
C LYS A 11 5.30 -15.90 -45.17
N ILE A 12 4.08 -15.39 -45.19
CA ILE A 12 3.71 -14.04 -45.61
C ILE A 12 3.55 -13.10 -44.40
N PHE A 13 3.60 -13.64 -43.18
CA PHE A 13 3.41 -12.87 -41.96
C PHE A 13 4.52 -11.83 -41.78
N SER A 14 4.14 -10.56 -41.94
CA SER A 14 4.97 -9.41 -41.57
C SER A 14 4.53 -8.90 -40.20
N PRO A 15 5.40 -8.93 -39.18
CA PRO A 15 5.05 -8.43 -37.86
C PRO A 15 4.89 -6.91 -37.92
N ARG A 16 3.64 -6.42 -37.88
CA ARG A 16 3.31 -4.98 -37.81
C ARG A 16 3.55 -4.37 -36.43
N SER A 17 4.23 -5.10 -35.54
CA SER A 17 4.51 -4.62 -34.19
C SER A 17 5.61 -3.56 -34.24
N PRO A 18 5.46 -2.42 -33.55
CA PRO A 18 6.53 -1.43 -33.39
C PRO A 18 7.82 -2.01 -32.80
N LEU A 19 7.75 -3.14 -32.08
CA LEU A 19 8.91 -3.86 -31.53
C LEU A 19 9.70 -4.66 -32.59
N ALA A 20 9.03 -5.05 -33.66
CA ALA A 20 9.61 -5.79 -34.78
C ALA A 20 10.03 -4.87 -35.95
N SER A 21 9.92 -3.55 -35.75
CA SER A 21 10.38 -2.54 -36.70
C SER A 21 11.89 -2.60 -36.88
N GLU A 22 12.36 -2.60 -38.14
CA GLU A 22 13.79 -2.53 -38.49
C GLU A 22 14.42 -1.18 -38.11
N ALA A 23 13.60 -0.12 -38.02
CA ALA A 23 14.04 1.18 -37.55
C ALA A 23 14.26 1.16 -36.02
N ALA A 24 15.52 1.22 -35.60
CA ALA A 24 15.93 1.19 -34.20
C ALA A 24 15.22 2.26 -33.33
N ALA A 25 14.99 3.46 -33.87
CA ALA A 25 14.29 4.53 -33.15
C ALA A 25 12.83 4.16 -32.78
N VAL A 26 12.12 3.48 -33.67
CA VAL A 26 10.74 3.03 -33.46
C VAL A 26 10.70 1.89 -32.43
N GLN A 27 11.65 0.96 -32.54
CA GLN A 27 11.79 -0.16 -31.60
C GLN A 27 12.11 0.32 -30.18
N SER A 28 13.11 1.22 -30.03
CA SER A 28 13.47 1.78 -28.72
C SER A 28 12.31 2.57 -28.11
N GLY A 29 11.59 3.37 -28.91
CA GLY A 29 10.41 4.10 -28.44
C GLY A 29 9.30 3.18 -27.91
N ALA A 30 9.03 2.07 -28.62
CA ALA A 30 8.06 1.07 -28.20
C ALA A 30 8.49 0.34 -26.91
N LEU A 31 9.77 -0.02 -26.78
CA LEU A 31 10.30 -0.61 -25.55
C LEU A 31 10.17 0.33 -24.36
N HIS A 32 10.52 1.61 -24.53
CA HIS A 32 10.37 2.61 -23.47
C HIS A 32 8.91 2.83 -23.07
N ALA A 33 7.95 2.70 -23.99
CA ALA A 33 6.53 2.77 -23.66
C ALA A 33 6.08 1.58 -22.78
N ILE A 34 6.56 0.37 -23.09
CA ILE A 34 6.28 -0.83 -22.28
C ILE A 34 6.89 -0.71 -20.89
N ILE A 35 8.16 -0.30 -20.81
CA ILE A 35 8.85 -0.10 -19.53
C ILE A 35 8.09 0.90 -18.66
N ARG A 36 7.68 2.05 -19.21
CA ARG A 36 6.88 3.05 -18.49
C ARG A 36 5.52 2.52 -18.03
N GLY A 37 4.85 1.71 -18.85
CA GLY A 37 3.58 1.08 -18.47
C GLY A 37 3.74 0.08 -17.32
N LEU A 38 4.88 -0.61 -17.25
CA LEU A 38 5.20 -1.55 -16.17
C LEU A 38 5.66 -0.87 -14.88
N GLU A 39 6.22 0.34 -14.95
CA GLU A 39 6.63 1.12 -13.79
C GLU A 39 5.45 1.56 -12.91
N GLY A 40 4.31 1.93 -13.53
CA GLY A 40 3.11 2.37 -12.81
C GLY A 40 2.37 1.26 -12.06
N ASN A 41 2.52 -0.01 -12.48
CA ASN A 41 1.86 -1.18 -11.90
C ASN A 41 2.81 -2.07 -11.09
N ARG A 42 3.98 -1.58 -10.69
CA ARG A 42 4.81 -2.34 -9.74
C ARG A 42 4.00 -2.52 -8.46
N PRO A 43 3.69 -3.77 -8.04
CA PRO A 43 3.12 -3.98 -6.73
C PRO A 43 4.10 -3.37 -5.75
N VAL A 44 3.65 -2.35 -5.00
CA VAL A 44 4.41 -1.78 -3.90
C VAL A 44 4.89 -2.98 -3.09
N ARG A 45 6.20 -3.24 -3.10
CA ARG A 45 6.78 -4.35 -2.34
C ARG A 45 6.56 -4.01 -0.87
N ARG A 46 5.39 -4.37 -0.35
CA ARG A 46 5.02 -4.20 1.05
C ARG A 46 6.05 -4.98 1.84
N ARG A 47 6.92 -4.26 2.52
CA ARG A 47 7.94 -4.87 3.35
C ARG A 47 7.23 -5.47 4.57
N MET A 48 7.81 -6.51 5.16
CA MET A 48 7.28 -7.12 6.38
C MET A 48 7.11 -6.08 7.51
N THR A 49 7.96 -5.05 7.53
CA THR A 49 7.87 -3.88 8.41
C THR A 49 6.55 -3.11 8.27
N ASP A 50 6.03 -2.99 7.05
CA ASP A 50 4.79 -2.26 6.77
C ASP A 50 3.59 -3.07 7.30
N MET A 51 3.63 -4.39 7.15
CA MET A 51 2.62 -5.28 7.75
C MET A 51 2.64 -5.24 9.27
N LEU A 52 3.81 -5.29 9.90
CA LEU A 52 3.95 -5.17 11.36
C LEU A 52 3.40 -3.83 11.86
N SER A 53 3.65 -2.75 11.12
CA SER A 53 3.12 -1.42 11.45
C SER A 53 1.58 -1.42 11.44
N VAL A 54 0.96 -2.03 10.44
CA VAL A 54 -0.51 -2.16 10.35
C VAL A 54 -1.08 -3.02 11.48
N VAL A 55 -0.45 -4.15 11.80
CA VAL A 55 -0.91 -5.04 12.88
C VAL A 55 -0.81 -4.36 14.25
N LEU A 56 0.28 -3.65 14.51
CA LEU A 56 0.45 -2.89 15.75
C LEU A 56 -0.58 -1.76 15.88
N ALA A 57 -0.83 -1.03 14.79
CA ALA A 57 -1.88 -0.01 14.76
C ALA A 57 -3.27 -0.61 15.01
N LEU A 58 -3.57 -1.78 14.43
CA LEU A 58 -4.84 -2.46 14.63
C LEU A 58 -4.98 -3.00 16.06
N SER A 59 -3.93 -3.61 16.60
CA SER A 59 -3.88 -4.18 17.97
C SER A 59 -4.05 -3.10 19.04
N THR A 60 -3.40 -1.94 18.87
CA THR A 60 -3.56 -0.81 19.79
C THR A 60 -4.98 -0.23 19.75
N ARG A 61 -5.58 -0.16 18.56
CA ARG A 61 -6.98 0.26 18.39
C ARG A 61 -7.97 -0.72 19.03
N THR A 62 -7.82 -2.02 18.80
CA THR A 62 -8.71 -3.02 19.39
C THR A 62 -8.58 -3.07 20.91
N ARG A 63 -7.37 -2.90 21.48
CA ARG A 63 -7.20 -2.74 22.93
C ARG A 63 -7.98 -1.55 23.49
N ARG A 64 -7.98 -0.41 22.81
CA ARG A 64 -8.74 0.78 23.25
C ARG A 64 -10.26 0.59 23.15
N MET A 65 -10.75 -0.21 22.20
CA MET A 65 -12.17 -0.49 22.03
C MET A 65 -12.72 -1.54 23.01
N VAL A 66 -11.89 -2.51 23.41
CA VAL A 66 -12.32 -3.63 24.25
C VAL A 66 -12.11 -3.36 25.74
N LEU A 67 -11.08 -2.59 26.10
CA LEU A 67 -10.81 -2.28 27.50
C LEU A 67 -11.77 -1.21 28.01
N PRO A 68 -12.32 -1.37 29.23
CA PRO A 68 -13.14 -0.34 29.84
C PRO A 68 -12.34 0.95 30.04
N THR A 69 -12.97 2.09 29.78
CA THR A 69 -12.40 3.43 29.98
C THR A 69 -11.93 3.58 31.43
N VAL A 70 -10.68 4.02 31.62
CA VAL A 70 -10.09 4.24 32.94
C VAL A 70 -10.51 5.62 33.45
N SER A 71 -11.17 5.68 34.60
CA SER A 71 -11.43 6.92 35.32
C SER A 71 -10.25 7.27 36.21
N ILE A 72 -9.77 8.52 36.14
CA ILE A 72 -8.66 9.00 36.97
C ILE A 72 -9.20 10.14 37.86
N ASP A 73 -9.10 9.93 39.17
CA ASP A 73 -9.32 10.95 40.18
C ASP A 73 -7.95 11.45 40.67
N LEU A 74 -7.70 12.76 40.51
CA LEU A 74 -6.46 13.40 40.96
C LEU A 74 -6.75 14.30 42.16
N ASP A 75 -6.16 13.96 43.31
CA ASP A 75 -6.15 14.80 44.51
C ASP A 75 -4.78 15.48 44.65
N VAL A 76 -4.78 16.81 44.68
CA VAL A 76 -3.57 17.63 44.91
C VAL A 76 -3.64 18.16 46.33
N PHE A 77 -2.55 18.01 47.08
CA PHE A 77 -2.41 18.54 48.44
C PHE A 77 -1.43 19.70 48.45
N ASP A 78 -1.68 20.69 49.30
CA ASP A 78 -0.77 21.80 49.54
C ASP A 78 0.40 21.35 50.45
N PRO A 79 1.44 22.18 50.62
CA PRO A 79 2.55 21.89 51.53
C PRO A 79 2.15 21.76 53.01
N GLN A 80 0.95 22.18 53.40
CA GLN A 80 0.39 22.03 54.75
C GLN A 80 -0.46 20.75 54.89
N GLY A 81 -0.56 19.93 53.83
CA GLY A 81 -1.31 18.68 53.79
C GLY A 81 -2.81 18.86 53.60
N GLN A 82 -3.30 20.06 53.29
CA GLN A 82 -4.71 20.31 52.98
C GLN A 82 -4.96 20.04 51.49
N ARG A 83 -6.15 19.53 51.14
CA ARG A 83 -6.49 19.26 49.74
C ARG A 83 -6.68 20.57 48.98
N ALA A 84 -5.78 20.84 48.04
CA ALA A 84 -5.76 22.04 47.21
C ALA A 84 -6.73 21.95 46.02
N LEU A 85 -6.83 20.78 45.37
CA LEU A 85 -7.65 20.60 44.17
C LEU A 85 -8.06 19.14 44.01
N ARG A 86 -9.29 18.90 43.54
CA ARG A 86 -9.74 17.59 43.03
C ARG A 86 -10.14 17.73 41.57
N LEU A 87 -9.53 16.95 40.69
CA LEU A 87 -9.81 16.97 39.25
C LEU A 87 -10.47 15.66 38.83
N TYR A 88 -11.55 15.78 38.07
CA TYR A 88 -12.18 14.69 37.34
C TYR A 88 -11.83 14.85 35.86
N LEU A 89 -11.07 13.91 35.32
CA LEU A 89 -10.77 13.93 33.89
C LEU A 89 -12.00 13.48 33.09
N PRO A 90 -12.25 14.09 31.92
CA PRO A 90 -13.45 13.82 31.13
C PRO A 90 -13.50 12.34 30.76
N ARG A 91 -14.66 11.75 31.01
CA ARG A 91 -15.02 10.42 30.54
C ARG A 91 -15.68 10.63 29.17
N GLU A 92 -15.05 10.14 28.11
CA GLU A 92 -15.73 10.06 26.81
C GLU A 92 -16.80 8.96 26.93
N ASP A 93 -18.07 9.38 26.89
CA ASP A 93 -19.27 8.52 26.89
C ASP A 93 -19.49 7.86 25.52
#